data_AF-A0A9E6C9X9-F1
#
_entry.id   AF-A0A9E6C9X9-F1
#
_cell.length_a   1.000
_cell.length_b   1.000
_cell.length_c   1.000
_cell.angle_alpha   90.00
_cell.angle_beta   90.00
_cell.angle_gamma   90.00
#
_symmetry.space_group_name_H-M   'P 1'
#
loop_
_entity.id
_entity.type
_entity.pdbx_description
1 polymer ?
#
loop_
_entity_poly.entity_id
_entity_poly.type
_entity_poly.pdbx_seq_one_letter_code
_entity_poly.pdbx_strand_id
1 'polypeptide(L)'
;MITKNTYNKTPGELAEKIQQKVSRYGLFNPRLEIFKNPVLSRRMEIIAEINGVKFINDSAASSVNATYYSLNRLNGEVIWIVCNDRPETAFEELATALAFKTRHIIACGKAAERLEKLFGARIPVTPARNAEHAVKWASRIAVEGGYVLFSPASPNDRYATEKLSSRFKNAVKKLKNS
;
A
#
# COMPACT_ATOMS: atom_id res chain seq x y z
N MET A 1 -5.29 23.58 42.76
CA MET A 1 -6.27 22.83 41.96
C MET A 1 -5.52 22.06 40.87
N ILE A 2 -5.31 20.76 41.07
CA ILE A 2 -4.65 19.88 40.10
C ILE A 2 -5.76 19.15 39.32
N THR A 3 -5.82 19.35 38.01
CA THR A 3 -6.77 18.72 37.09
C THR A 3 -6.49 17.22 36.98
N LYS A 4 -7.53 16.40 37.24
CA LYS A 4 -7.42 14.94 37.27
C LYS A 4 -7.23 14.37 35.85
N ASN A 5 -6.20 13.54 35.76
CA ASN A 5 -5.74 12.74 34.63
C ASN A 5 -6.79 11.69 34.20
N THR A 6 -7.08 11.58 32.91
CA THR A 6 -8.12 10.71 32.30
C THR A 6 -7.65 9.27 32.05
N TYR A 7 -6.74 8.75 32.86
CA TYR A 7 -6.06 7.45 32.63
C TYR A 7 -6.40 6.30 33.59
N ASN A 8 -7.34 6.45 34.51
CA ASN A 8 -7.73 5.34 35.39
C ASN A 8 -9.15 4.87 35.06
N LYS A 9 -9.28 4.09 33.98
CA LYS A 9 -10.46 3.23 33.80
C LYS A 9 -10.13 1.88 34.41
N THR A 10 -11.03 1.39 35.25
CA THR A 10 -10.89 0.05 35.82
C THR A 10 -11.08 -1.02 34.74
N PRO A 11 -10.54 -2.24 34.93
CA PRO A 11 -10.79 -3.35 34.02
C PRO A 11 -12.28 -3.62 33.78
N GLY A 12 -13.14 -3.38 34.78
CA GLY A 12 -14.60 -3.52 34.68
C GLY A 12 -15.24 -2.51 33.73
N GLU A 13 -14.86 -1.22 33.82
CA GLU A 13 -15.38 -0.17 32.92
C GLU A 13 -14.92 -0.38 31.47
N LEU A 14 -13.73 -0.94 31.27
CA LEU A 14 -13.23 -1.29 29.94
C LEU A 14 -14.00 -2.47 29.37
N ALA A 15 -14.23 -3.51 30.17
CA ALA A 15 -15.03 -4.69 29.78
C ALA A 15 -16.47 -4.29 29.44
N GLU A 16 -17.10 -3.42 30.23
CA GLU A 16 -18.47 -2.95 29.99
C GLU A 16 -18.57 -2.12 28.71
N LYS A 17 -17.58 -1.27 28.40
CA LYS A 17 -17.51 -0.54 27.11
C LYS A 17 -17.31 -1.47 25.92
N ILE A 18 -16.51 -2.51 26.08
CA ILE A 18 -16.34 -3.54 25.05
C ILE A 18 -17.65 -4.30 24.86
N GLN A 19 -18.32 -4.70 25.95
CA GLN A 19 -19.62 -5.37 25.92
C GLN A 19 -20.70 -4.51 25.25
N GLN A 20 -20.77 -3.21 25.59
CA GLN A 20 -21.69 -2.28 24.94
C GLN A 20 -21.40 -2.09 23.44
N LYS A 21 -20.12 -2.02 23.05
CA LYS A 21 -19.76 -1.97 21.62
C LYS A 21 -20.12 -3.29 20.92
N VAL A 22 -19.82 -4.44 21.52
CA VAL A 22 -20.15 -5.75 20.96
C VAL A 22 -21.65 -5.95 20.82
N SER A 23 -22.45 -5.55 21.81
CA SER A 23 -23.93 -5.60 21.75
C SER A 23 -24.51 -4.61 20.73
N ARG A 24 -23.92 -3.41 20.58
CA ARG A 24 -24.35 -2.41 19.60
C ARG A 24 -24.06 -2.84 18.15
N TYR A 25 -23.00 -3.62 17.93
CA TYR A 25 -22.56 -4.03 16.59
C TYR A 25 -22.94 -5.47 16.20
N GLY A 26 -23.59 -6.25 17.08
CA GLY A 26 -24.16 -7.58 16.80
C GLY A 26 -23.23 -8.53 16.03
N LEU A 27 -22.50 -9.41 16.72
CA LEU A 27 -21.52 -10.31 16.09
C LEU A 27 -20.59 -9.56 15.13
N PHE A 28 -19.67 -8.77 15.69
CA PHE A 28 -18.61 -8.13 14.91
C PHE A 28 -17.79 -9.19 14.18
N ASN A 29 -18.10 -9.41 12.90
CA ASN A 29 -17.30 -10.23 12.01
C ASN A 29 -16.34 -9.28 11.27
N PRO A 30 -15.08 -9.13 11.74
CA PRO A 30 -14.14 -8.17 11.18
C PRO A 30 -13.91 -8.38 9.68
N ARG A 31 -14.00 -9.62 9.18
CA ARG A 31 -13.84 -9.90 7.76
C ARG A 31 -14.99 -9.30 6.93
N LEU A 32 -16.24 -9.45 7.37
CA LEU A 32 -17.41 -8.93 6.65
C LEU A 32 -17.43 -7.40 6.61
N GLU A 33 -17.05 -6.75 7.70
CA GLU A 33 -16.97 -5.28 7.77
C GLU A 33 -15.82 -4.72 6.91
N ILE A 34 -14.68 -5.42 6.80
CA ILE A 34 -13.60 -5.05 5.89
C ILE A 34 -14.06 -5.08 4.42
N PHE A 35 -14.85 -6.09 4.02
CA PHE A 35 -15.40 -6.14 2.65
C PHE A 35 -16.39 -5.01 2.35
N LYS A 36 -17.14 -4.55 3.36
CA LYS A 36 -18.05 -3.40 3.24
C LYS A 36 -17.32 -2.05 3.25
N ASN A 37 -16.07 -2.00 3.71
CA ASN A 37 -15.29 -0.78 3.77
C ASN A 37 -14.40 -0.62 2.52
N PRO A 38 -14.73 0.30 1.60
CA PRO A 38 -14.05 0.47 0.30
C PRO A 38 -12.58 0.95 0.40
N VAL A 39 -12.16 1.44 1.57
CA VAL A 39 -10.75 1.79 1.83
C VAL A 39 -9.99 0.56 2.33
N LEU A 40 -10.56 -0.19 3.27
CA LEU A 40 -9.90 -1.37 3.84
C LEU A 40 -9.80 -2.51 2.84
N SER A 41 -10.77 -2.68 1.94
CA SER A 41 -10.73 -3.69 0.88
C SER A 41 -9.57 -3.51 -0.11
N ARG A 42 -8.95 -2.32 -0.15
CA ARG A 42 -7.78 -1.99 -0.98
C ARG A 42 -6.46 -2.02 -0.21
N ARG A 43 -6.43 -2.55 1.02
CA ARG A 43 -5.18 -2.77 1.77
C ARG A 43 -4.66 -4.17 1.50
N MET A 44 -3.45 -4.27 0.97
CA MET A 44 -2.77 -5.54 0.64
C MET A 44 -3.66 -6.52 -0.16
N GLU A 45 -4.49 -5.99 -1.07
CA GLU A 45 -5.42 -6.76 -1.89
C GLU A 45 -4.65 -7.51 -2.98
N ILE A 46 -4.63 -8.84 -2.93
CA ILE A 46 -4.05 -9.65 -4.01
C ILE A 46 -5.01 -9.63 -5.21
N ILE A 47 -4.54 -9.12 -6.34
CA ILE A 47 -5.34 -9.00 -7.57
C ILE A 47 -5.23 -10.26 -8.43
N ALA A 48 -4.00 -10.74 -8.60
CA ALA A 48 -3.68 -11.91 -9.40
C ALA A 48 -2.31 -12.45 -9.02
N GLU A 49 -2.10 -13.72 -9.35
CA GLU A 49 -0.78 -14.34 -9.46
C GLU A 49 -0.54 -14.69 -10.92
N ILE A 50 0.59 -14.28 -11.47
CA ILE A 50 0.96 -14.43 -12.89
C ILE A 50 2.41 -14.90 -12.92
N ASN A 51 2.68 -16.06 -13.49
CA ASN A 51 4.02 -16.67 -13.55
C ASN A 51 4.71 -16.73 -12.16
N GLY A 52 3.94 -17.12 -11.13
CA GLY A 52 4.40 -17.19 -9.74
C GLY A 52 4.69 -15.84 -9.06
N VAL A 53 4.33 -14.71 -9.69
CA VAL A 53 4.47 -13.36 -9.13
C VAL A 53 3.12 -12.86 -8.64
N LYS A 54 3.06 -12.37 -7.40
CA LYS A 54 1.83 -11.82 -6.80
C LYS A 54 1.72 -10.32 -7.04
N PHE A 55 0.63 -9.89 -7.67
CA PHE A 55 0.29 -8.49 -7.88
C PHE A 55 -0.64 -8.00 -6.78
N ILE A 56 -0.17 -7.04 -5.98
CA ILE A 56 -0.83 -6.56 -4.76
C ILE A 56 -1.19 -5.09 -4.92
N ASN A 57 -2.47 -4.78 -4.69
CA ASN A 57 -2.98 -3.43 -4.59
C ASN A 57 -3.03 -3.01 -3.12
N ASP A 58 -2.25 -2.00 -2.78
CA ASP A 58 -2.26 -1.33 -1.47
C ASP A 58 -2.46 0.17 -1.64
N SER A 59 -3.31 0.56 -2.58
CA SER A 59 -3.63 1.96 -2.90
C SER A 59 -4.26 2.76 -1.75
N ALA A 60 -4.68 2.09 -0.68
CA ALA A 60 -5.15 2.72 0.55
C ALA A 60 -4.03 3.02 1.56
N ALA A 61 -2.77 2.67 1.27
CA ALA A 61 -1.63 3.22 1.99
C ALA A 61 -1.41 4.69 1.59
N SER A 62 -2.02 5.56 2.39
CA SER A 62 -2.02 7.00 2.16
C SER A 62 -0.76 7.69 2.71
N SER A 63 0.00 7.06 3.60
CA SER A 63 1.23 7.63 4.13
C SER A 63 2.46 6.82 3.74
N VAL A 64 3.62 7.48 3.78
CA VAL A 64 4.93 6.83 3.64
C VAL A 64 5.06 5.69 4.65
N ASN A 65 4.69 5.92 5.90
CA ASN A 65 4.69 4.88 6.94
C ASN A 65 3.76 3.70 6.60
N ALA A 66 2.57 3.94 6.03
CA ALA A 66 1.70 2.85 5.59
C ALA A 66 2.35 2.00 4.49
N THR A 67 3.04 2.65 3.53
CA THR A 67 3.81 1.95 2.49
C THR A 67 5.00 1.18 3.08
N TYR A 68 5.70 1.74 4.06
CA TYR A 68 6.76 1.04 4.81
C TYR A 68 6.27 -0.28 5.41
N TYR A 69 5.11 -0.27 6.09
CA TYR A 69 4.54 -1.50 6.64
C TYR A 69 4.17 -2.52 5.56
N SER A 70 3.64 -2.06 4.42
CA SER A 70 3.27 -2.94 3.32
C SER A 70 4.48 -3.62 2.68
N LEU A 71 5.57 -2.87 2.46
CA LEU A 71 6.85 -3.43 2.01
C LEU A 71 7.38 -4.48 2.99
N ASN A 72 7.36 -4.18 4.29
CA ASN A 72 7.89 -5.07 5.31
C ASN A 72 7.07 -6.35 5.52
N ARG A 73 5.79 -6.36 5.16
CA ARG A 73 4.92 -7.54 5.30
C ARG A 73 5.20 -8.63 4.25
N LEU A 74 5.88 -8.28 3.15
CA LEU A 74 6.16 -9.21 2.05
C LEU A 74 7.45 -10.00 2.33
N ASN A 75 7.40 -11.31 2.12
CA ASN A 75 8.50 -12.25 2.40
C ASN A 75 9.21 -12.68 1.12
N GLY A 76 9.68 -11.72 0.33
CA GLY A 76 10.37 -11.94 -0.94
C GLY A 76 10.71 -10.62 -1.62
N GLU A 77 11.33 -10.68 -2.80
CA GLU A 77 11.69 -9.50 -3.57
C GLU A 77 10.46 -8.72 -4.03
N VAL A 78 10.52 -7.40 -3.94
CA VAL A 78 9.44 -6.50 -4.29
C VAL A 78 9.84 -5.58 -5.43
N ILE A 79 8.98 -5.51 -6.45
CA ILE A 79 8.92 -4.38 -7.37
C ILE A 79 7.86 -3.43 -6.84
N TRP A 80 8.29 -2.24 -6.44
CA TRP A 80 7.39 -1.24 -5.89
C TRP A 80 6.93 -0.28 -6.99
N ILE A 81 5.62 -0.20 -7.19
CA ILE A 81 4.99 0.77 -8.09
C ILE A 81 4.42 1.92 -7.26
N VAL A 82 4.89 3.13 -7.57
CA VAL A 82 4.47 4.38 -6.94
C VAL A 82 4.09 5.38 -8.01
N CYS A 83 2.82 5.77 -8.03
CA CYS A 83 2.32 6.76 -8.98
C CYS A 83 1.65 7.86 -8.17
N ASN A 84 2.38 8.94 -7.92
CA ASN A 84 1.88 10.14 -7.28
C ASN A 84 2.52 11.37 -7.93
N ASP A 85 1.82 12.50 -7.87
CA ASP A 85 2.26 13.77 -8.43
C ASP A 85 2.65 14.78 -7.34
N ARG A 86 3.03 14.28 -6.15
CA ARG A 86 3.23 15.07 -4.94
C ARG A 86 4.72 15.24 -4.65
N PRO A 87 5.31 16.42 -4.95
CA PRO A 87 6.73 16.65 -4.73
C PRO A 87 7.13 16.68 -3.24
N GLU A 88 6.19 16.97 -2.35
CA GLU A 88 6.39 17.09 -0.90
C GLU A 88 6.49 15.74 -0.15
N THR A 89 6.36 14.60 -0.84
CA THR A 89 6.44 13.29 -0.19
C THR A 89 7.88 13.02 0.31
N ALA A 90 8.00 12.80 1.62
CA ALA A 90 9.25 12.47 2.32
C ALA A 90 9.60 10.98 2.17
N PHE A 91 10.04 10.58 0.98
CA PHE A 91 10.39 9.18 0.71
C PHE A 91 11.64 8.70 1.43
N GLU A 92 12.46 9.61 1.97
CA GLU A 92 13.66 9.31 2.74
C GLU A 92 13.40 8.33 3.89
N GLU A 93 12.22 8.39 4.51
CA GLU A 93 11.79 7.47 5.59
C GLU A 93 11.67 6.01 5.11
N LEU A 94 11.54 5.76 3.81
CA LEU A 94 11.49 4.41 3.24
C LEU A 94 12.86 3.80 3.00
N ALA A 95 13.95 4.55 3.13
CA ALA A 95 15.29 4.11 2.72
C ALA A 95 15.65 2.73 3.27
N THR A 96 15.38 2.49 4.55
CA THR A 96 15.66 1.21 5.20
C THR A 96 14.79 0.08 4.63
N ALA A 97 13.48 0.27 4.48
CA ALA A 97 12.59 -0.78 3.94
C ALA A 97 12.92 -1.10 2.48
N LEU A 98 13.23 -0.09 1.68
CA LEU A 98 13.54 -0.26 0.26
C LEU A 98 14.87 -1.00 0.07
N ALA A 99 15.90 -0.67 0.86
CA ALA A 99 17.24 -1.25 0.70
C ALA A 99 17.28 -2.78 0.85
N PHE A 100 16.40 -3.37 1.68
CA PHE A 100 16.44 -4.82 1.95
C PHE A 100 15.52 -5.66 1.08
N LYS A 101 14.39 -5.09 0.63
CA LYS A 101 13.32 -5.87 -0.02
C LYS A 101 13.03 -5.44 -1.44
N THR A 102 13.37 -4.21 -1.80
CA THR A 102 12.96 -3.64 -3.08
C THR A 102 14.05 -3.84 -4.12
N ARG A 103 13.72 -4.69 -5.10
CA ARG A 103 14.56 -4.95 -6.26
C ARG A 103 14.53 -3.81 -7.27
N HIS A 104 13.35 -3.20 -7.43
CA HIS A 104 13.13 -2.18 -8.46
C HIS A 104 12.01 -1.23 -8.05
N ILE A 105 12.15 0.04 -8.38
CA ILE A 105 11.11 1.06 -8.20
C ILE A 105 10.59 1.46 -9.58
N ILE A 106 9.28 1.39 -9.77
CA ILE A 106 8.63 1.90 -10.98
C ILE A 106 7.78 3.09 -10.57
N ALA A 107 8.19 4.28 -11.00
CA ALA A 107 7.61 5.53 -10.53
C ALA A 107 6.88 6.26 -11.66
N CYS A 108 5.67 6.73 -11.40
CA CYS A 108 4.95 7.64 -12.30
C CYS A 108 5.04 9.09 -11.82
N GLY A 109 4.89 10.04 -12.75
CA GLY A 109 4.67 11.43 -12.41
C GLY A 109 5.89 12.10 -11.76
N LYS A 110 5.63 13.07 -10.88
CA LYS A 110 6.69 13.85 -10.19
C LYS A 110 7.50 13.01 -9.21
N ALA A 111 6.97 11.87 -8.75
CA ALA A 111 7.71 10.97 -7.86
C ALA A 111 8.97 10.39 -8.52
N ALA A 112 8.97 10.20 -9.85
CA ALA A 112 10.05 9.50 -10.54
C ALA A 112 11.41 10.19 -10.40
N GLU A 113 11.48 11.49 -10.65
CA GLU A 113 12.73 12.24 -10.53
C GLU A 113 13.23 12.28 -9.08
N ARG A 114 12.32 12.44 -8.12
CA ARG A 114 12.68 12.46 -6.69
C ARG A 114 13.20 11.11 -6.20
N LEU A 115 12.53 10.03 -6.57
CA LEU A 115 12.94 8.67 -6.20
C LEU A 115 14.26 8.28 -6.86
N GLU A 116 14.49 8.68 -8.11
CA GLU A 116 15.77 8.46 -8.79
C GLU A 116 16.91 9.18 -8.07
N LYS A 117 16.72 10.46 -7.71
CA LYS A 117 17.73 11.21 -6.93
C LYS A 117 18.03 10.59 -5.57
N LEU A 118 17.01 10.05 -4.89
CA LEU A 118 17.16 9.49 -3.54
C LEU A 118 17.71 8.05 -3.54
N PHE A 119 17.30 7.22 -4.49
CA PHE A 119 17.52 5.77 -4.45
C PHE A 119 18.22 5.21 -5.68
N GLY A 120 18.31 5.93 -6.80
CA GLY A 120 18.83 5.42 -8.08
C GLY A 120 20.27 4.87 -8.01
N ALA A 121 21.08 5.36 -7.05
CA ALA A 121 22.42 4.84 -6.80
C ALA A 121 22.45 3.42 -6.18
N ARG A 122 21.34 2.94 -5.63
CA ARG A 122 21.24 1.65 -4.90
C ARG A 122 20.15 0.73 -5.44
N ILE A 123 19.04 1.31 -5.90
CA ILE A 123 17.87 0.59 -6.38
C ILE A 123 17.51 1.18 -7.73
N PRO A 124 17.46 0.38 -8.80
CA PRO A 124 17.04 0.86 -10.10
C PRO A 124 15.64 1.50 -10.04
N VAL A 125 15.51 2.72 -10.56
CA VAL A 125 14.22 3.40 -10.73
C VAL A 125 13.89 3.50 -12.21
N THR A 126 12.67 3.16 -12.58
CA THR A 126 12.19 3.29 -13.96
C THR A 126 10.97 4.21 -14.01
N PRO A 127 11.02 5.30 -14.80
CA PRO A 127 9.86 6.16 -14.99
C PRO A 127 8.79 5.44 -15.83
N ALA A 128 7.54 5.56 -15.40
CA ALA A 128 6.39 5.05 -16.12
C ALA A 128 5.38 6.16 -16.43
N ARG A 129 4.82 6.14 -17.64
CA ARG A 129 3.82 7.11 -18.08
C ARG A 129 2.49 7.02 -17.33
N ASN A 130 2.15 5.83 -16.85
CA ASN A 130 0.91 5.53 -16.15
C ASN A 130 0.95 4.14 -15.50
N ALA A 131 -0.09 3.79 -14.74
CA ALA A 131 -0.22 2.50 -14.06
C ALA A 131 -0.18 1.30 -15.02
N GLU A 132 -0.77 1.42 -16.22
CA GLU A 132 -0.77 0.35 -17.22
C GLU A 132 0.66 0.07 -17.74
N HIS A 133 1.42 1.13 -18.01
CA HIS A 133 2.83 1.04 -18.39
C HIS A 133 3.68 0.48 -17.25
N ALA A 134 3.40 0.89 -16.01
CA ALA A 134 4.10 0.39 -14.84
C ALA A 134 3.89 -1.11 -14.63
N VAL A 135 2.66 -1.60 -14.78
CA VAL A 135 2.33 -3.04 -14.69
C VAL A 135 3.05 -3.84 -15.78
N LYS A 136 3.11 -3.33 -17.02
CA LYS A 136 3.85 -3.98 -18.11
C LYS A 136 5.35 -4.03 -17.86
N TRP A 137 5.94 -2.99 -17.26
CA TRP A 137 7.34 -3.02 -16.86
C TRP A 137 7.57 -4.04 -15.74
N ALA A 138 6.74 -3.99 -14.70
CA ALA A 138 6.83 -4.91 -13.58
C ALA A 138 6.75 -6.37 -14.03
N SER A 139 5.83 -6.70 -14.94
CA SER A 139 5.67 -8.08 -15.43
C SER A 139 6.88 -8.61 -16.22
N ARG A 140 7.73 -7.73 -16.76
CA ARG A 140 8.93 -8.13 -17.52
C ARG A 140 10.13 -8.39 -16.63
N ILE A 141 10.20 -7.72 -15.49
CA ILE A 141 11.38 -7.74 -14.61
C ILE A 141 11.11 -8.47 -13.29
N ALA A 142 9.85 -8.81 -12.99
CA ALA A 142 9.47 -9.61 -11.84
C ALA A 142 9.99 -11.04 -11.99
N VAL A 143 10.37 -11.62 -10.85
CA VAL A 143 10.87 -12.99 -10.76
C VAL A 143 9.90 -13.81 -9.94
N GLU A 144 9.76 -15.08 -10.34
CA GLU A 144 8.93 -16.08 -9.68
C GLU A 144 9.16 -16.09 -8.16
N GLY A 145 8.07 -16.20 -7.39
CA GLY A 145 8.08 -16.10 -5.93
C GLY A 145 8.13 -14.66 -5.39
N GLY A 146 8.34 -13.66 -6.27
CA GLY A 146 8.35 -12.24 -5.92
C GLY A 146 6.98 -11.56 -5.92
N TYR A 147 7.02 -10.25 -5.67
CA TYR A 147 5.84 -9.41 -5.52
C TYR A 147 5.90 -8.15 -6.37
N VAL A 148 4.76 -7.75 -6.93
CA VAL A 148 4.54 -6.41 -7.49
C VAL A 148 3.56 -5.68 -6.58
N LEU A 149 4.03 -4.64 -5.90
CA LEU A 149 3.25 -3.88 -4.93
C LEU A 149 2.89 -2.50 -5.48
N PHE A 150 1.60 -2.22 -5.65
CA PHE A 150 1.12 -0.86 -5.90
C PHE A 150 0.78 -0.16 -4.60
N SER A 151 1.64 0.75 -4.14
CA SER A 151 1.47 1.51 -2.90
C SER A 151 1.93 2.96 -3.12
N PRO A 152 1.00 3.90 -3.40
CA PRO A 152 1.33 5.22 -3.92
C PRO A 152 1.82 6.25 -2.88
N ALA A 153 1.77 5.92 -1.58
CA ALA A 153 2.12 6.82 -0.47
C ALA A 153 1.48 8.22 -0.60
N SER A 154 0.19 8.26 -0.98
CA SER A 154 -0.52 9.50 -1.34
C SER A 154 -1.59 9.87 -0.29
N PRO A 155 -1.41 10.96 0.48
CA PRO A 155 -2.15 11.15 1.74
C PRO A 155 -3.61 11.58 1.61
N ASN A 156 -4.00 12.30 0.55
CA ASN A 156 -5.12 13.24 0.71
C ASN A 156 -6.25 13.18 -0.32
N ASP A 157 -6.20 12.30 -1.33
CA ASP A 157 -7.32 12.20 -2.30
C ASP A 157 -7.78 10.75 -2.51
N ARG A 158 -8.92 10.44 -1.89
CA ARG A 158 -9.58 9.14 -2.02
C ARG A 158 -10.01 8.85 -3.46
N TYR A 159 -10.54 9.83 -4.19
CA TYR A 159 -11.01 9.64 -5.55
C TYR A 159 -9.84 9.41 -6.51
N ALA A 160 -8.76 10.18 -6.37
CA ALA A 160 -7.55 9.97 -7.16
C ALA A 160 -6.94 8.58 -6.90
N THR A 161 -6.84 8.17 -5.64
CA THR A 161 -6.29 6.85 -5.28
C THR A 161 -7.20 5.70 -5.72
N GLU A 162 -8.53 5.85 -5.66
CA GLU A 162 -9.49 4.87 -6.22
C GLU A 162 -9.38 4.75 -7.74
N LYS A 163 -9.20 5.87 -8.46
CA LYS A 163 -8.98 5.87 -9.91
C LYS A 163 -7.68 5.16 -10.28
N LEU A 164 -6.59 5.47 -9.59
CA LEU A 164 -5.30 4.79 -9.79
C LEU A 164 -5.38 3.30 -9.45
N SER A 165 -6.03 2.95 -8.34
CA SER A 165 -6.32 1.57 -7.95
C SER A 165 -7.05 0.82 -9.06
N SER A 166 -8.08 1.43 -9.64
CA SER A 166 -8.89 0.82 -10.69
C SER A 166 -8.07 0.58 -11.96
N ARG A 167 -7.23 1.55 -12.35
CA ARG A 167 -6.30 1.41 -13.48
C ARG A 167 -5.29 0.28 -13.26
N PHE A 168 -4.67 0.23 -12.08
CA PHE A 168 -3.76 -0.85 -11.71
C PHE A 168 -4.44 -2.23 -11.79
N LYS A 169 -5.61 -2.37 -11.15
CA LYS A 169 -6.39 -3.62 -11.17
C LYS A 169 -6.76 -4.06 -12.58
N ASN A 170 -7.23 -3.14 -13.40
CA ASN A 170 -7.60 -3.43 -14.78
C ASN A 170 -6.39 -3.81 -15.63
N ALA A 171 -5.25 -3.16 -15.44
CA ALA A 171 -4.01 -3.52 -16.13
C ALA A 171 -3.54 -4.93 -15.76
N VAL A 172 -3.56 -5.28 -14.48
CA VAL A 172 -3.19 -6.62 -13.99
C VAL A 172 -4.15 -7.69 -14.55
N LYS A 173 -5.47 -7.44 -14.52
CA LYS A 173 -6.47 -8.36 -15.08
C LYS A 173 -6.28 -8.58 -16.58
N LYS A 174 -5.99 -7.50 -17.33
CA LYS A 174 -5.69 -7.61 -18.77
C LYS A 174 -4.44 -8.46 -19.02
N LEU A 175 -3.39 -8.21 -18.24
CA LEU A 175 -2.14 -8.98 -18.33
C LEU A 175 -2.36 -10.46 -18.06
N LYS A 176 -3.19 -10.82 -17.07
CA LYS A 176 -3.51 -12.22 -16.75
C LYS A 176 -4.26 -12.94 -17.88
N ASN A 177 -5.04 -12.19 -18.66
CA ASN A 177 -5.89 -12.72 -19.73
C ASN A 177 -5.26 -12.57 -21.13
N SER A 178 -4.01 -12.11 -21.21
CA SER A 178 -3.25 -11.98 -22.46
C SER A 178 -2.39 -13.21 -22.68
#